data_AF-A0A2V7XFU1-F1
#
_entry.id   AF-A0A2V7XFU1-F1
#
_cell.length_a   1.000
_cell.length_b   1.000
_cell.length_c   1.000
_cell.angle_alpha   90.00
_cell.angle_beta   90.00
_cell.angle_gamma   90.00
#
_symmetry.space_group_name_H-M   'P 1'
#
loop_
_entity.id
_entity.type
_entity.pdbx_description
1 polymer ?
#
loop_
_entity_poly.entity_id
_entity_poly.type
_entity_poly.pdbx_seq_one_letter_code
_entity_poly.pdbx_strand_id
1 'polypeptide(L)'
;MCGRSAGKALVAALASALAACVSSPAPAGWRPRPPEVQSRPCGAWIRLQRGQDKRAGVVEGELIAVSDDHVYVLTRSELLGVPPAAVTSARLEKYRAGTDALGGWGTLGTISTLSHGWILVLTAPLWIISSTATVATESRVAQLRHPPTPLGEFRPWARFPQGLPPGFGDPGGPAEVRTICGGGSKSP
;
A
#
# COMPACT_ATOMS: atom_id res chain seq x y z
N MET A 1 24.52 -38.22 -21.66
CA MET A 1 24.88 -36.95 -20.98
C MET A 1 23.79 -35.91 -21.25
N CYS A 2 22.67 -35.92 -20.53
CA CYS A 2 21.55 -34.99 -20.79
C CYS A 2 20.77 -34.66 -19.50
N GLY A 3 21.47 -34.27 -18.42
CA GLY A 3 20.85 -34.04 -17.11
C GLY A 3 21.40 -32.85 -16.31
N ARG A 4 22.44 -32.15 -16.80
CA ARG A 4 23.10 -31.06 -16.04
C ARG A 4 22.59 -29.66 -16.39
N SER A 5 21.89 -29.49 -17.51
CA SER A 5 21.39 -28.20 -18.00
C SER A 5 20.07 -27.77 -17.33
N ALA A 6 19.15 -28.71 -17.05
CA ALA A 6 17.87 -28.41 -16.40
C ALA A 6 18.03 -27.93 -14.95
N GLY A 7 18.97 -28.51 -14.19
CA GLY A 7 19.23 -28.11 -12.80
C GLY A 7 19.75 -26.67 -12.67
N LYS A 8 20.59 -26.21 -13.61
CA LYS A 8 21.14 -24.84 -13.59
C LYS A 8 20.08 -23.78 -13.93
N ALA A 9 19.16 -24.08 -14.85
CA ALA A 9 18.06 -23.18 -15.20
C ALA A 9 17.06 -23.01 -14.05
N LEU A 10 16.76 -24.10 -13.32
CA LEU A 10 15.87 -24.06 -12.15
C LEU A 10 16.47 -23.22 -11.00
N VAL A 11 17.78 -23.38 -10.72
CA VAL A 11 18.47 -22.58 -9.69
C VAL A 11 18.52 -21.10 -10.06
N ALA A 12 18.77 -20.77 -11.32
CA ALA A 12 18.76 -19.38 -11.79
C ALA A 12 17.35 -18.74 -11.71
N ALA A 13 16.30 -19.50 -12.03
CA ALA A 13 14.91 -19.03 -11.90
C ALA A 13 14.51 -18.82 -10.43
N LEU A 14 14.93 -19.72 -9.52
CA LEU A 14 14.69 -19.57 -8.08
C LEU A 14 15.43 -18.36 -7.50
N ALA A 15 16.69 -18.13 -7.90
CA ALA A 15 17.49 -16.99 -7.44
C ALA A 15 16.89 -15.64 -7.91
N SER A 16 16.24 -15.62 -9.07
CA SER A 16 15.60 -14.41 -9.62
C SER A 16 14.31 -14.03 -8.87
N ALA A 17 13.60 -14.99 -8.28
CA ALA A 17 12.36 -14.76 -7.56
C ALA A 17 12.56 -14.08 -6.19
N LEU A 18 13.77 -14.16 -5.61
CA LEU A 18 14.09 -13.58 -4.30
C LEU A 18 14.35 -12.06 -4.32
N ALA A 19 14.40 -11.43 -5.51
CA ALA A 19 14.73 -10.02 -5.65
C ALA A 19 13.52 -9.07 -5.72
N ALA A 20 12.28 -9.57 -5.57
CA ALA A 20 11.07 -8.76 -5.67
C ALA A 20 10.77 -7.99 -4.36
N CYS A 21 11.59 -6.99 -4.04
CA CYS A 21 11.28 -6.04 -2.98
C CYS A 21 10.12 -5.13 -3.42
N VAL A 22 8.90 -5.40 -2.93
CA VAL A 22 7.77 -4.48 -3.12
C VAL A 22 7.90 -3.30 -2.14
N SER A 23 8.09 -2.09 -2.67
CA SER A 23 8.17 -0.87 -1.86
C SER A 23 6.78 -0.23 -1.73
N SER A 24 6.40 0.13 -0.51
CA SER A 24 5.17 0.88 -0.22
C SER A 24 5.51 2.36 -0.01
N PRO A 25 4.72 3.30 -0.55
CA PRO A 25 4.93 4.73 -0.36
C PRO A 25 4.59 5.20 1.06
N ALA A 26 3.89 4.40 1.87
CA ALA A 26 3.58 4.74 3.24
C ALA A 26 4.80 4.51 4.17
N PRO A 27 5.12 5.44 5.09
CA PRO A 27 6.17 5.25 6.08
C PRO A 27 6.01 3.95 6.88
N ALA A 28 7.14 3.38 7.30
CA ALA A 28 7.14 2.22 8.20
C ALA A 28 6.36 2.55 9.48
N GLY A 29 5.44 1.66 9.87
CA GLY A 29 4.57 1.85 11.04
C GLY A 29 3.27 2.61 10.79
N TRP A 30 3.07 3.22 9.60
CA TRP A 30 1.82 3.94 9.33
C TRP A 30 0.64 3.01 9.06
N ARG A 31 0.86 1.91 8.34
CA ARG A 31 -0.20 1.01 7.86
C ARG A 31 -0.71 0.10 9.00
N PRO A 32 -1.95 0.28 9.47
CA PRO A 32 -2.53 -0.62 10.47
C PRO A 32 -2.76 -2.01 9.89
N ARG A 33 -2.90 -3.01 10.76
CA ARG A 33 -3.47 -4.31 10.38
C ARG A 33 -4.98 -4.17 10.16
N PRO A 34 -5.63 -5.05 9.37
CA PRO A 34 -7.07 -4.99 9.14
C PRO A 34 -7.95 -4.78 10.40
N PRO A 35 -7.75 -5.48 11.54
CA PRO A 35 -8.57 -5.24 12.74
C PRO A 35 -8.32 -3.88 13.42
N GLU A 36 -7.15 -3.27 13.21
CA GLU A 36 -6.79 -2.01 13.86
C GLU A 36 -7.39 -0.79 13.16
N VAL A 37 -7.74 -0.92 11.87
CA VAL A 37 -8.28 0.15 11.01
C VAL A 37 -9.47 0.86 11.67
N GLN A 38 -10.40 0.11 12.26
CA GLN A 38 -11.63 0.66 12.82
C GLN A 38 -11.43 1.41 14.14
N SER A 39 -10.29 1.18 14.81
CA SER A 39 -9.98 1.75 16.12
C SER A 39 -9.05 2.96 16.06
N ARG A 40 -8.44 3.24 14.90
CA ARG A 40 -7.47 4.33 14.78
C ARG A 40 -8.17 5.66 14.50
N PRO A 41 -7.84 6.73 15.24
CA PRO A 41 -8.40 8.07 15.02
C PRO A 41 -7.75 8.79 13.82
N CYS A 42 -7.15 8.05 12.89
CA CYS A 42 -6.25 8.56 11.86
C CYS A 42 -6.78 8.20 10.48
N GLY A 43 -6.58 9.10 9.51
CA GLY A 43 -6.83 8.81 8.12
C GLY A 43 -5.81 7.84 7.51
N ALA A 44 -6.18 7.25 6.38
CA ALA A 44 -5.28 6.42 5.58
C ALA A 44 -4.16 7.27 4.94
N TRP A 45 -3.01 6.64 4.63
CA TRP A 45 -1.96 7.30 3.87
C TRP A 45 -2.36 7.39 2.41
N ILE A 46 -2.18 8.56 1.82
CA ILE A 46 -2.49 8.82 0.41
C ILE A 46 -1.29 9.46 -0.28
N ARG A 47 -1.05 9.03 -1.52
CA ARG A 47 -0.14 9.65 -2.49
C ARG A 47 -0.96 10.17 -3.66
N LEU A 48 -0.92 11.47 -3.89
CA LEU A 48 -1.56 12.16 -5.00
C LEU A 48 -0.50 12.59 -6.01
N GLN A 49 -0.80 12.48 -7.30
CA GLN A 49 -0.04 13.08 -8.39
C GLN A 49 -0.83 14.28 -8.93
N ARG A 50 -0.21 15.46 -8.93
CA ARG A 50 -0.75 16.66 -9.56
C ARG A 50 -0.15 16.87 -10.94
N GLY A 51 -0.99 17.16 -11.92
CA GLY A 51 -0.54 17.41 -13.30
C GLY A 51 0.11 16.22 -14.00
N GLN A 52 0.67 16.46 -15.18
CA GLN A 52 1.27 15.44 -16.05
C GLN A 52 2.69 15.02 -15.61
N ASP A 53 3.40 15.87 -14.88
CA ASP A 53 4.75 15.56 -14.39
C ASP A 53 4.67 14.63 -13.17
N LYS A 54 5.24 13.43 -13.32
CA LYS A 54 5.27 12.35 -12.32
C LYS A 54 6.13 12.67 -11.08
N ARG A 55 7.01 13.68 -11.10
CA ARG A 55 7.91 13.98 -9.97
C ARG A 55 7.65 15.33 -9.32
N ALA A 56 7.37 16.38 -10.09
CA ALA A 56 7.18 17.72 -9.53
C ALA A 56 5.83 17.92 -8.80
N GLY A 57 4.82 17.08 -9.09
CA GLY A 57 3.46 17.24 -8.58
C GLY A 57 3.05 16.34 -7.42
N VAL A 58 3.96 15.57 -6.81
CA VAL A 58 3.58 14.56 -5.81
C VAL A 58 3.22 15.19 -4.47
N VAL A 59 2.08 14.80 -3.90
CA VAL A 59 1.68 15.12 -2.52
C VAL A 59 1.46 13.83 -1.76
N GLU A 60 2.14 13.65 -0.64
CA GLU A 60 2.04 12.46 0.20
C GLU A 60 1.75 12.86 1.65
N GLY A 61 0.84 12.13 2.27
CA GLY A 61 0.46 12.40 3.65
C GLY A 61 -0.76 11.61 4.11
N GLU A 62 -1.31 12.05 5.23
CA GLU A 62 -2.55 11.50 5.76
C GLU A 62 -3.76 12.12 5.08
N LEU A 63 -4.75 11.30 4.70
CA LEU A 63 -6.02 11.78 4.18
C LEU A 63 -6.88 12.34 5.32
N ILE A 64 -7.11 13.65 5.32
CA ILE A 64 -7.89 14.32 6.36
C ILE A 64 -9.37 14.37 6.00
N ALA A 65 -9.70 14.77 4.77
CA ALA A 65 -11.08 14.86 4.30
C ALA A 65 -11.13 14.81 2.76
N VAL A 66 -12.28 14.41 2.23
CA VAL A 66 -12.59 14.46 0.79
C VAL A 66 -13.93 15.19 0.63
N SER A 67 -13.90 16.41 0.11
CA SER A 67 -15.08 17.16 -0.33
C SER A 67 -15.19 17.14 -1.85
N ASP A 68 -16.24 17.76 -2.37
CA ASP A 68 -16.46 17.86 -3.81
C ASP A 68 -15.49 18.85 -4.46
N ASP A 69 -15.01 19.83 -3.69
CA ASP A 69 -14.08 20.87 -4.17
C ASP A 69 -12.61 20.53 -3.92
N HIS A 70 -12.29 19.76 -2.86
CA HIS A 70 -10.91 19.53 -2.40
C HIS A 70 -10.70 18.15 -1.77
N VAL A 71 -9.52 17.58 -2.04
CA VAL A 71 -8.93 16.48 -1.29
C VAL A 71 -7.93 17.08 -0.30
N TYR A 72 -8.19 16.93 0.99
CA TYR A 72 -7.33 17.49 2.05
C TYR A 72 -6.33 16.45 2.54
N VAL A 73 -5.04 16.76 2.39
CA VAL A 73 -3.93 15.89 2.78
C VAL A 73 -3.04 16.61 3.79
N LEU A 74 -2.86 16.00 4.96
CA LEU A 74 -1.91 16.47 5.96
C LEU A 74 -0.53 15.91 5.61
N THR A 75 0.32 16.78 5.08
CA THR A 75 1.73 16.50 4.84
C THR A 75 2.55 16.74 6.12
N ARG A 76 3.87 16.52 6.06
CA ARG A 76 4.75 16.75 7.22
C ARG A 76 4.82 18.22 7.65
N SER A 77 4.60 19.14 6.73
CA SER A 77 4.72 20.58 6.97
C SER A 77 3.36 21.25 7.18
N GLU A 78 2.35 20.81 6.44
CA GLU A 78 1.08 21.55 6.35
C GLU A 78 -0.09 20.70 5.86
N LEU A 79 -1.30 21.24 6.07
CA LEU A 79 -2.53 20.74 5.48
C LEU A 79 -2.70 21.33 4.07
N LEU A 80 -2.72 20.48 3.05
CA LEU A 80 -2.91 20.89 1.66
C LEU A 80 -4.31 20.49 1.17
N GLY A 81 -5.05 21.45 0.64
CA GLY A 81 -6.24 21.19 -0.17
C GLY A 81 -5.86 21.07 -1.65
N VAL A 82 -6.14 19.92 -2.26
CA VAL A 82 -5.89 19.69 -3.69
C VAL A 82 -7.22 19.58 -4.42
N PRO A 83 -7.52 20.45 -5.41
CA PRO A 83 -8.73 20.33 -6.21
C PRO A 83 -8.78 18.96 -6.93
N PRO A 84 -9.90 18.23 -6.94
CA PRO A 84 -10.02 16.94 -7.62
C PRO A 84 -9.60 17.00 -9.09
N ALA A 85 -9.93 18.09 -9.80
CA ALA A 85 -9.54 18.31 -11.19
C ALA A 85 -8.00 18.39 -11.41
N ALA A 86 -7.23 18.72 -10.38
CA ALA A 86 -5.77 18.75 -10.45
C ALA A 86 -5.13 17.38 -10.20
N VAL A 87 -5.88 16.39 -9.73
CA VAL A 87 -5.37 15.05 -9.39
C VAL A 87 -5.40 14.17 -10.64
N THR A 88 -4.22 13.81 -11.15
CA THR A 88 -4.10 12.89 -12.30
C THR A 88 -4.08 11.42 -11.90
N SER A 89 -3.55 11.13 -10.71
CA SER A 89 -3.64 9.80 -10.10
C SER A 89 -3.56 9.89 -8.58
N ALA A 90 -4.17 8.92 -7.91
CA ALA A 90 -4.10 8.80 -6.46
C ALA A 90 -3.93 7.34 -6.07
N ARG A 91 -3.15 7.08 -5.03
CA ARG A 91 -3.06 5.78 -4.37
C ARG A 91 -3.28 5.96 -2.89
N LEU A 92 -4.26 5.26 -2.34
CA LEU A 92 -4.54 5.21 -0.91
C LEU A 92 -4.22 3.82 -0.37
N GLU A 93 -3.48 3.76 0.71
CA GLU A 93 -3.11 2.52 1.40
C GLU A 93 -4.07 2.33 2.59
N LYS A 94 -5.04 1.41 2.46
CA LYS A 94 -6.09 1.19 3.48
C LYS A 94 -5.52 0.55 4.74
N TYR A 95 -4.68 -0.47 4.55
CA TYR A 95 -4.05 -1.25 5.62
C TYR A 95 -2.83 -1.99 5.07
N ARG A 96 -2.04 -2.60 5.95
CA ARG A 96 -0.99 -3.54 5.55
C ARG A 96 -1.66 -4.86 5.17
N ALA A 97 -1.55 -5.26 3.91
CA ALA A 97 -1.96 -6.60 3.49
C ALA A 97 -1.21 -7.64 4.34
N GLY A 98 -1.91 -8.63 4.88
CA GLY A 98 -1.35 -9.70 5.73
C GLY A 98 -0.52 -10.72 4.93
N THR A 99 0.29 -10.23 3.99
CA THR A 99 1.01 -11.06 3.01
C THR A 99 2.15 -11.86 3.63
N ASP A 100 2.58 -11.53 4.85
CA ASP A 100 3.67 -12.21 5.54
C ASP A 100 3.30 -13.68 5.83
N ALA A 101 2.07 -13.93 6.31
CA ALA A 101 1.57 -15.27 6.55
C ALA A 101 1.38 -16.06 5.23
N LEU A 102 0.92 -15.37 4.17
CA LEU A 102 0.68 -15.97 2.86
C LEU A 102 2.00 -16.32 2.14
N GLY A 103 3.03 -15.48 2.27
CA GLY A 103 4.36 -15.76 1.77
C GLY A 103 5.03 -16.91 2.54
N GLY A 104 4.82 -16.98 3.85
CA GLY A 104 5.24 -18.12 4.66
C GLY A 104 4.58 -19.42 4.21
N TRP A 105 3.27 -19.41 3.97
CA TRP A 105 2.54 -20.57 3.48
C TRP A 105 2.97 -21.01 2.08
N GLY A 106 3.19 -20.06 1.17
CA GLY A 106 3.76 -20.34 -0.16
C GLY A 106 5.14 -21.00 -0.06
N THR A 107 6.00 -20.48 0.81
CA THR A 107 7.35 -21.04 1.06
C THR A 107 7.27 -22.46 1.62
N LEU A 108 6.43 -22.70 2.62
CA LEU A 108 6.21 -24.03 3.20
C LEU A 108 5.65 -25.00 2.15
N GLY A 109 4.70 -24.53 1.33
CA GLY A 109 4.16 -25.27 0.19
C GLY A 109 5.27 -25.67 -0.78
N THR A 110 6.12 -24.73 -1.21
CA THR A 110 7.28 -25.03 -2.05
C THR A 110 8.26 -26.00 -1.40
N ILE A 111 8.59 -25.85 -0.11
CA ILE A 111 9.48 -26.80 0.61
C ILE A 111 8.85 -28.20 0.65
N SER A 112 7.54 -28.32 0.87
CA SER A 112 6.84 -29.61 0.85
C SER A 112 6.97 -30.33 -0.51
N THR A 113 7.19 -29.58 -1.60
CA THR A 113 7.41 -30.18 -2.92
C THR A 113 8.69 -30.98 -3.02
N LEU A 114 9.67 -30.77 -2.12
CA LEU A 114 10.88 -31.60 -2.03
C LEU A 114 10.55 -33.08 -1.79
N SER A 115 9.46 -33.37 -1.10
CA SER A 115 8.98 -34.74 -0.86
C SER A 115 8.32 -35.40 -2.08
N HIS A 116 8.07 -34.67 -3.17
CA HIS A 116 7.33 -35.16 -4.34
C HIS A 116 8.23 -35.82 -5.41
N GLY A 117 9.54 -35.95 -5.14
CA GLY A 117 10.48 -36.59 -6.06
C GLY A 117 10.51 -35.89 -7.43
N TRP A 118 10.26 -36.63 -8.52
CA TRP A 118 10.30 -36.07 -9.88
C TRP A 118 9.14 -35.09 -10.16
N ILE A 119 8.00 -35.26 -9.49
CA ILE A 119 6.80 -34.42 -9.67
C ILE A 119 7.05 -32.98 -9.18
N LEU A 120 8.12 -32.76 -8.40
CA LEU A 120 8.59 -31.45 -7.95
C LEU A 120 8.67 -30.42 -9.08
N VAL A 121 9.10 -30.83 -10.27
CA VAL A 121 9.23 -29.94 -11.44
C VAL A 121 7.88 -29.30 -11.82
N LEU A 122 6.77 -29.94 -11.49
CA LEU A 122 5.42 -29.42 -11.72
C LEU A 122 4.85 -28.73 -10.48
N THR A 123 5.03 -29.33 -9.30
CA THR A 123 4.41 -28.82 -8.06
C THR A 123 5.10 -27.58 -7.51
N ALA A 124 6.43 -27.46 -7.65
CA ALA A 124 7.15 -26.29 -7.13
C ALA A 124 6.76 -25.00 -7.87
N PRO A 125 6.74 -24.95 -9.23
CA PRO A 125 6.22 -23.79 -9.94
C PRO A 125 4.75 -23.49 -9.64
N LEU A 126 3.91 -24.52 -9.47
CA LEU A 126 2.50 -24.33 -9.13
C LEU A 126 2.31 -23.62 -7.78
N TRP A 127 3.07 -24.01 -6.74
CA TRP A 127 3.06 -23.33 -5.44
C TRP A 127 3.58 -21.89 -5.52
N ILE A 128 4.63 -21.65 -6.30
CA ILE A 128 5.17 -20.30 -6.51
C ILE A 128 4.15 -19.40 -7.22
N ILE A 129 3.53 -19.88 -8.30
CA ILE A 129 2.55 -19.12 -9.08
C ILE A 129 1.32 -18.80 -8.23
N SER A 130 0.75 -19.81 -7.56
CA SER A 130 -0.46 -19.65 -6.74
C SER A 130 -0.21 -18.69 -5.57
N SER A 131 0.87 -18.87 -4.80
CA SER A 131 1.21 -17.97 -3.69
C SER A 131 1.48 -16.54 -4.16
N THR A 132 2.19 -16.36 -5.27
CA THR A 132 2.44 -15.03 -5.86
C THR A 132 1.13 -14.37 -6.28
N ALA A 133 0.22 -15.10 -6.93
CA ALA A 133 -1.08 -14.59 -7.34
C ALA A 133 -1.95 -14.17 -6.15
N THR A 134 -1.95 -14.97 -5.07
CA THR A 134 -2.65 -14.63 -3.83
C THR A 134 -2.07 -13.38 -3.18
N VAL A 135 -0.75 -13.30 -3.00
CA VAL A 135 -0.07 -12.12 -2.43
C VAL A 135 -0.34 -10.86 -3.26
N ALA A 136 -0.34 -10.99 -4.59
CA ALA A 136 -0.63 -9.88 -5.50
C ALA A 136 -2.09 -9.40 -5.38
N THR A 137 -3.04 -10.33 -5.26
CA THR A 137 -4.46 -10.00 -5.08
C THR A 137 -4.68 -9.28 -3.75
N GLU A 138 -4.17 -9.81 -2.65
CA GLU A 138 -4.28 -9.20 -1.32
C GLU A 138 -3.64 -7.80 -1.26
N SER A 139 -2.48 -7.64 -1.91
CA SER A 139 -1.82 -6.34 -2.01
C SER A 139 -2.65 -5.31 -2.78
N ARG A 140 -3.40 -5.74 -3.80
CA ARG A 140 -4.30 -4.85 -4.56
C ARG A 140 -5.54 -4.50 -3.75
N VAL A 141 -6.13 -5.46 -3.06
CA VAL A 141 -7.34 -5.24 -2.24
C VAL A 141 -7.04 -4.30 -1.07
N ALA A 142 -5.81 -4.25 -0.57
CA ALA A 142 -5.39 -3.30 0.46
C ALA A 142 -5.24 -1.84 -0.04
N GLN A 143 -5.40 -1.58 -1.34
CA GLN A 143 -5.20 -0.26 -1.95
C GLN A 143 -6.44 0.24 -2.68
N LEU A 144 -6.65 1.56 -2.67
CA LEU A 144 -7.56 2.24 -3.61
C LEU A 144 -6.73 3.04 -4.61
N ARG A 145 -7.17 3.09 -5.87
CA ARG A 145 -6.44 3.75 -6.95
C ARG A 145 -7.36 4.58 -7.83
N HIS A 146 -7.02 5.85 -8.01
CA HIS A 146 -7.60 6.73 -9.02
C HIS A 146 -6.66 6.75 -10.24
N PRO A 147 -7.16 6.72 -11.50
CA PRO A 147 -8.55 6.90 -11.95
C PRO A 147 -9.60 5.78 -11.76
N PRO A 148 -9.26 4.48 -11.70
CA PRO A 148 -10.27 3.41 -11.69
C PRO A 148 -11.33 3.54 -10.60
N THR A 149 -10.96 4.11 -9.45
CA THR A 149 -11.84 4.46 -8.34
C THR A 149 -12.03 5.98 -8.29
N PRO A 150 -13.27 6.50 -8.22
CA PRO A 150 -13.52 7.92 -8.04
C PRO A 150 -13.02 8.41 -6.67
N LEU A 151 -12.54 9.65 -6.60
CA LEU A 151 -11.96 10.19 -5.36
C LEU A 151 -12.96 10.21 -4.19
N GLY A 152 -14.27 10.32 -4.45
CA GLY A 152 -15.31 10.25 -3.42
C GLY A 152 -15.31 8.94 -2.62
N GLU A 153 -14.89 7.81 -3.21
CA GLU A 153 -14.79 6.53 -2.51
C GLU A 153 -13.62 6.46 -1.51
N PHE A 154 -12.75 7.47 -1.50
CA PHE A 154 -11.65 7.58 -0.54
C PHE A 154 -12.15 8.18 0.78
N ARG A 155 -13.32 8.84 0.78
CA ARG A 155 -13.93 9.53 1.92
C ARG A 155 -14.06 8.67 3.20
N PRO A 156 -14.47 7.38 3.15
CA PRO A 156 -14.54 6.53 4.35
C PRO A 156 -13.18 6.27 5.02
N TRP A 157 -12.09 6.52 4.31
CA TRP A 157 -10.72 6.31 4.78
C TRP A 157 -10.07 7.62 5.25
N ALA A 158 -10.81 8.73 5.23
CA ALA A 158 -10.36 10.01 5.74
C ALA A 158 -10.54 10.08 7.26
N ARG A 159 -9.72 10.91 7.92
CA ARG A 159 -9.90 11.19 9.36
C ARG A 159 -11.28 11.79 9.65
N PHE A 160 -11.77 12.66 8.77
CA PHE A 160 -13.09 13.27 8.84
C PHE A 160 -13.91 12.89 7.60
N PRO A 161 -14.60 11.74 7.62
CA PRO A 161 -15.37 11.27 6.47
C PRO A 161 -16.58 12.16 6.14
N GLN A 162 -17.04 12.97 7.10
CA GLN A 162 -18.15 13.92 6.90
C GLN A 162 -17.69 15.29 6.37
N GLY A 163 -16.39 15.44 6.04
CA GLY A 163 -15.80 16.72 5.67
C GLY A 163 -15.09 17.41 6.85
N LEU A 164 -14.39 18.50 6.55
CA LEU A 164 -13.70 19.27 7.57
C LEU A 164 -14.71 19.93 8.53
N PRO A 165 -14.47 19.90 9.85
CA PRO A 165 -15.28 20.67 10.79
C PRO A 165 -15.13 22.18 10.52
N PRO A 166 -16.13 22.99 10.90
CA PRO A 166 -16.06 24.44 10.73
C PRO A 166 -14.90 25.05 11.53
N GLY A 167 -14.22 26.06 10.95
CA GLY A 167 -13.05 26.72 11.56
C GLY A 167 -11.72 25.99 11.38
N PHE A 168 -11.67 24.94 10.55
CA PHE A 168 -10.46 24.16 10.29
C PHE A 168 -9.61 24.81 9.19
N GLY A 169 -8.37 25.19 9.50
CA GLY A 169 -7.45 25.85 8.55
C GLY A 169 -7.38 27.38 8.66
N ASP A 170 -8.23 27.99 9.49
CA ASP A 170 -8.12 29.40 9.83
C ASP A 170 -6.90 29.65 10.74
N PRO A 171 -6.21 30.80 10.65
CA PRO A 171 -5.09 31.15 11.54
C PRO A 171 -5.44 31.12 13.03
N GLY A 172 -6.73 31.19 13.38
CA GLY A 172 -7.27 31.09 14.75
C GLY A 172 -8.09 29.82 15.03
N GLY A 173 -8.10 28.85 14.10
CA GLY A 173 -8.78 27.56 14.28
C GLY A 173 -8.09 26.66 15.32
N PRO A 174 -8.76 25.60 15.81
CA PRO A 174 -8.18 24.70 16.81
C PRO A 174 -6.87 24.08 16.29
N ALA A 175 -5.77 24.29 17.04
CA ALA A 175 -4.41 23.85 16.69
C ALA A 175 -4.21 22.32 16.67
N GLU A 176 -5.28 21.56 16.94
CA GLU A 176 -5.25 20.16 17.35
C GLU A 176 -4.88 19.18 16.21
N VAL A 177 -4.95 19.61 14.95
CA VAL A 177 -4.64 18.77 13.78
C VAL A 177 -3.41 19.25 13.03
N ARG A 178 -2.35 19.64 13.76
CA ARG A 178 -1.02 19.83 13.18
C ARG A 178 -0.13 18.59 13.28
N THR A 179 -0.58 17.57 14.02
CA THR A 179 0.24 16.38 14.25
C THR A 179 -0.22 15.23 13.37
N ILE A 180 0.72 14.78 12.51
CA ILE A 180 0.62 13.52 11.79
C ILE A 180 0.49 12.39 12.80
N CYS A 181 -0.52 11.55 12.58
CA CYS A 181 -0.91 10.40 13.39
C CYS A 181 0.14 9.25 13.40
N GLY A 182 1.33 9.47 13.95
CA GLY A 182 2.40 8.45 13.98
C GLY A 182 3.80 8.95 13.69
N GLY A 183 4.12 10.23 13.96
CA GLY A 183 5.49 10.77 13.88
C GLY A 183 6.51 10.19 14.86
N GLY A 184 6.24 9.02 15.45
CA GLY A 184 7.09 8.33 16.41
C GLY A 184 7.62 7.00 15.87
N SER A 185 8.32 6.99 14.74
CA SER A 185 9.31 5.94 14.52
C SER A 185 10.68 6.50 14.87
N LYS A 186 11.23 6.05 16.00
CA LYS A 186 12.67 6.16 16.27
C LYS A 186 13.38 5.48 15.11
N SER A 187 14.21 6.21 14.39
CA SER A 187 15.26 5.62 13.57
C SER A 187 16.16 4.77 14.46
N PRO A 188 16.51 3.52 14.11
CA PRO A 188 17.72 2.90 14.63
C PRO A 188 18.96 3.66 14.13
#